data_AF-A0A9W4JBL3-F1
#
_entry.id   AF-A0A9W4JBL3-F1
#
_cell.length_a   1.000
_cell.length_b   1.000
_cell.length_c   1.000
_cell.angle_alpha   90.00
_cell.angle_beta   90.00
_cell.angle_gamma   90.00
#
_symmetry.space_group_name_H-M   'P 1'
#
loop_
_entity.id
_entity.type
_entity.pdbx_description
1 polymer ?
#
loop_
_entity_poly.entity_id
_entity_poly.type
_entity_poly.pdbx_seq_one_letter_code
_entity_poly.pdbx_strand_id
1 'polypeptide(L)'
;MAIEFTHIPLDVEGINLNLSTIHNFNSSPPVLFLHGFGSSKEDLADLTIQPFLKHHSFLAYDAPGCGHSACGDLSIIDIPFLVATAEAVLAHFKINKFHLIGHSMGGLTAVLLASRHPERVLSFVDIKGNLAPEDCFLSRQTFTFPADNEEAFMDAFIERTRSSGSFANAMYASTLRARVRPGAVRSIFTSMVHFTDHGNLMDKFLALPCPRMFMFGQEMRGLSYLPLLEREGVELADIVDCGHFPMYSNPVEMYRRITIFLNRCG
;
A
#
# COMPACT_ATOMS: atom_id res chain seq x y z
N MET A 1 8.92 -20.44 -8.41
CA MET A 1 8.20 -20.48 -9.69
C MET A 1 8.23 -19.09 -10.29
N ALA A 2 8.07 -18.96 -11.62
CA ALA A 2 8.01 -17.64 -12.25
C ALA A 2 6.73 -16.90 -11.83
N ILE A 3 6.77 -15.56 -11.84
CA ILE A 3 5.58 -14.73 -11.65
C ILE A 3 4.70 -14.84 -12.90
N GLU A 4 3.41 -15.01 -12.71
CA GLU A 4 2.37 -14.90 -13.74
C GLU A 4 1.78 -13.50 -13.74
N PHE A 5 1.52 -12.96 -14.93
CA PHE A 5 0.85 -11.68 -15.14
C PHE A 5 -0.52 -11.96 -15.74
N THR A 6 -1.58 -11.54 -15.04
CA THR A 6 -2.95 -11.80 -15.47
C THR A 6 -3.80 -10.54 -15.38
N HIS A 7 -4.91 -10.54 -16.11
CA HIS A 7 -5.99 -9.59 -15.91
C HIS A 7 -7.21 -10.35 -15.43
N ILE A 8 -7.81 -9.90 -14.33
CA ILE A 8 -9.00 -10.53 -13.76
C ILE A 8 -10.19 -9.55 -13.84
N PRO A 9 -11.32 -9.99 -14.43
CA PRO A 9 -12.55 -9.22 -14.36
C PRO A 9 -13.20 -9.42 -12.99
N LEU A 10 -13.64 -8.33 -12.36
CA LEU A 10 -14.39 -8.35 -11.11
C LEU A 10 -15.60 -7.40 -11.21
N ASP A 11 -16.66 -7.72 -10.48
CA ASP A 11 -17.71 -6.79 -10.14
C ASP A 11 -17.58 -6.48 -8.64
N VAL A 12 -17.35 -5.21 -8.31
CA VAL A 12 -17.24 -4.74 -6.93
C VAL A 12 -18.29 -3.66 -6.76
N GLU A 13 -19.30 -3.92 -5.92
CA GLU A 13 -20.39 -2.98 -5.63
C GLU A 13 -21.15 -2.51 -6.89
N GLY A 14 -21.28 -3.38 -7.91
CA GLY A 14 -21.94 -3.06 -9.18
C GLY A 14 -21.05 -2.34 -10.19
N ILE A 15 -19.74 -2.27 -9.92
CA ILE A 15 -18.76 -1.59 -10.77
C ILE A 15 -17.84 -2.61 -11.39
N ASN A 16 -17.77 -2.59 -12.71
CA ASN A 16 -16.88 -3.45 -13.47
C ASN A 16 -15.43 -2.99 -13.34
N LEU A 17 -14.59 -3.91 -12.89
CA LEU A 17 -13.14 -3.77 -12.81
C LEU A 17 -12.49 -4.77 -13.75
N ASN A 18 -11.37 -4.37 -14.35
CA ASN A 18 -10.42 -5.30 -14.96
C ASN A 18 -9.06 -5.06 -14.31
N LEU A 19 -8.72 -5.86 -13.31
CA LEU A 19 -7.52 -5.66 -12.51
C LEU A 19 -6.32 -6.37 -13.11
N SER A 20 -5.22 -5.65 -13.27
CA SER A 20 -3.93 -6.24 -13.60
C SER A 20 -3.28 -6.80 -12.34
N THR A 21 -2.91 -8.08 -12.35
CA THR A 21 -2.35 -8.78 -11.19
C THR A 21 -1.03 -9.46 -11.53
N ILE A 22 -0.22 -9.66 -10.49
CA ILE A 22 0.94 -10.54 -10.50
C ILE A 22 0.83 -11.56 -9.37
N HIS A 23 1.14 -12.82 -9.65
CA HIS A 23 1.11 -13.85 -8.63
C HIS A 23 2.05 -15.03 -8.92
N ASN A 24 2.42 -15.76 -7.88
CA ASN A 24 3.18 -17.03 -7.99
C ASN A 24 2.77 -18.04 -6.91
N PHE A 25 1.56 -18.60 -7.04
CA PHE A 25 1.03 -19.48 -6.00
C PHE A 25 1.79 -20.80 -5.84
N ASN A 26 1.91 -21.22 -4.59
CA ASN A 26 2.36 -22.52 -4.14
C ASN A 26 1.49 -22.96 -2.93
N SER A 27 1.89 -24.00 -2.19
CA SER A 27 1.12 -24.53 -1.06
C SER A 27 1.09 -23.64 0.19
N SER A 28 1.97 -22.63 0.27
CA SER A 28 2.07 -21.69 1.39
C SER A 28 1.05 -20.55 1.23
N PRO A 29 0.54 -19.99 2.35
CA PRO A 29 -0.25 -18.77 2.33
C PRO A 29 0.47 -17.63 1.58
N PRO A 30 -0.24 -16.85 0.73
CA PRO A 30 0.40 -15.79 -0.02
C PRO A 30 0.71 -14.57 0.83
N VAL A 31 1.77 -13.87 0.44
CA VAL A 31 1.96 -12.46 0.74
C VAL A 31 1.07 -11.67 -0.22
N LEU A 32 0.02 -11.03 0.30
CA LEU A 32 -0.76 -10.03 -0.41
C LEU A 32 -0.08 -8.67 -0.26
N PHE A 33 0.31 -8.05 -1.37
CA PHE A 33 0.83 -6.69 -1.40
C PHE A 33 -0.20 -5.69 -1.94
N LEU A 34 -0.49 -4.65 -1.15
CA LEU A 34 -1.30 -3.50 -1.54
C LEU A 34 -0.38 -2.27 -1.71
N HIS A 35 -0.22 -1.82 -2.95
CA HIS A 35 0.71 -0.74 -3.28
C HIS A 35 0.17 0.65 -2.90
N GLY A 36 1.07 1.64 -2.85
CA GLY A 36 0.73 3.04 -2.55
C GLY A 36 0.18 3.81 -3.74
N PHE A 37 -0.38 4.99 -3.51
CA PHE A 37 -0.83 5.87 -4.59
C PHE A 37 0.36 6.25 -5.50
N GLY A 38 0.23 6.00 -6.81
CA GLY A 38 1.31 6.25 -7.78
C GLY A 38 2.44 5.23 -7.82
N SER A 39 2.37 4.23 -6.94
CA SER A 39 3.20 3.03 -6.96
C SER A 39 2.52 1.95 -7.83
N SER A 40 3.06 0.74 -7.93
CA SER A 40 2.48 -0.35 -8.71
C SER A 40 2.69 -1.72 -8.06
N LYS A 41 1.95 -2.72 -8.55
CA LYS A 41 2.08 -4.12 -8.07
C LYS A 41 3.50 -4.66 -8.17
N GLU A 42 4.29 -4.19 -9.14
CA GLU A 42 5.67 -4.63 -9.38
C GLU A 42 6.67 -4.13 -8.32
N ASP A 43 6.32 -3.13 -7.51
CA ASP A 43 7.27 -2.51 -6.58
C ASP A 43 7.77 -3.46 -5.48
N LEU A 44 7.09 -4.61 -5.25
CA LEU A 44 7.57 -5.72 -4.42
C LEU A 44 7.72 -7.05 -5.17
N ALA A 45 7.71 -7.06 -6.51
CA ALA A 45 7.82 -8.31 -7.27
C ALA A 45 9.13 -9.07 -6.99
N ASP A 46 10.24 -8.34 -6.79
CA ASP A 46 11.55 -8.93 -6.50
C ASP A 46 11.63 -9.59 -5.11
N LEU A 47 10.61 -9.39 -4.26
CA LEU A 47 10.44 -10.16 -3.04
C LEU A 47 10.39 -11.68 -3.33
N THR A 48 9.80 -12.06 -4.46
CA THR A 48 9.63 -13.46 -4.88
C THR A 48 10.93 -14.19 -5.24
N ILE A 49 11.97 -13.44 -5.60
CA ILE A 49 13.30 -13.98 -5.95
C ILE A 49 14.28 -13.93 -4.79
N GLN A 50 13.90 -13.31 -3.66
CA GLN A 50 14.73 -13.33 -2.46
C GLN A 50 14.86 -14.78 -1.96
N PRO A 51 16.09 -15.24 -1.63
CA PRO A 51 16.34 -16.65 -1.31
C PRO A 51 15.38 -17.25 -0.29
N PHE A 52 14.99 -16.47 0.72
CA PHE A 52 14.08 -16.91 1.76
C PHE A 52 12.60 -16.96 1.31
N LEU A 53 12.16 -15.96 0.54
CA LEU A 53 10.76 -15.83 0.14
C LEU A 53 10.45 -16.57 -1.17
N LYS A 54 11.44 -17.23 -1.77
CA LYS A 54 11.30 -18.14 -2.91
C LYS A 54 10.25 -19.26 -2.69
N HIS A 55 9.93 -19.55 -1.42
CA HIS A 55 8.98 -20.57 -1.00
C HIS A 55 7.63 -20.01 -0.53
N HIS A 56 7.43 -18.70 -0.59
CA HIS A 56 6.16 -18.06 -0.27
C HIS A 56 5.38 -17.79 -1.55
N SER A 57 4.06 -17.98 -1.47
CA SER A 57 3.18 -17.49 -2.52
C SER A 57 3.16 -15.95 -2.48
N PHE A 58 2.97 -15.32 -3.62
CA PHE A 58 2.85 -13.86 -3.72
C PHE A 58 1.63 -13.50 -4.56
N LEU A 59 0.99 -12.40 -4.20
CA LEU A 59 -0.10 -11.79 -4.93
C LEU A 59 -0.02 -10.26 -4.78
N ALA A 60 -0.05 -9.55 -5.89
CA ALA A 60 -0.23 -8.11 -5.92
C ALA A 60 -1.10 -7.72 -7.12
N TYR A 61 -1.74 -6.58 -7.06
CA TYR A 61 -2.54 -6.05 -8.16
C TYR A 61 -2.46 -4.53 -8.21
N ASP A 62 -2.64 -3.96 -9.40
CA ASP A 62 -2.75 -2.51 -9.51
C ASP A 62 -4.15 -2.09 -9.02
N ALA A 63 -4.22 -1.17 -8.07
CA ALA A 63 -5.48 -0.62 -7.57
C ALA A 63 -6.33 -0.03 -8.70
N PRO A 64 -7.67 -0.03 -8.60
CA PRO A 64 -8.54 0.69 -9.53
C PRO A 64 -8.04 2.11 -9.81
N GLY A 65 -8.04 2.51 -11.09
CA GLY A 65 -7.51 3.81 -11.52
C GLY A 65 -5.98 3.93 -11.54
N CYS A 66 -5.26 2.85 -11.21
CA CYS A 66 -3.80 2.81 -11.21
C CYS A 66 -3.23 1.75 -12.17
N GLY A 67 -1.98 1.96 -12.57
CA GLY A 67 -1.17 1.04 -13.38
C GLY A 67 -1.89 0.57 -14.64
N HIS A 68 -2.02 -0.75 -14.78
CA HIS A 68 -2.68 -1.42 -15.89
C HIS A 68 -4.12 -1.85 -15.58
N SER A 69 -4.65 -1.49 -14.41
CA SER A 69 -6.03 -1.78 -14.03
C SER A 69 -7.00 -0.76 -14.63
N ALA A 70 -8.19 -1.23 -15.00
CA ALA A 70 -9.29 -0.40 -15.48
C ALA A 70 -10.46 -0.44 -14.49
N CYS A 71 -11.16 0.69 -14.37
CA CYS A 71 -12.37 0.86 -13.58
C CYS A 71 -13.42 1.57 -14.43
N GLY A 72 -14.68 1.11 -14.38
CA GLY A 72 -15.79 1.72 -15.11
C GLY A 72 -16.14 3.14 -14.65
N ASP A 73 -15.82 3.49 -13.40
CA ASP A 73 -16.03 4.81 -12.82
C ASP A 73 -14.85 5.17 -11.89
N LEU A 74 -14.11 6.23 -12.24
CA LEU A 74 -12.96 6.67 -11.44
C LEU A 74 -13.35 7.49 -10.21
N SER A 75 -14.52 8.14 -10.25
CA SER A 75 -14.95 9.10 -9.23
C SER A 75 -15.34 8.44 -7.91
N ILE A 76 -15.66 7.15 -7.95
CA ILE A 76 -16.08 6.36 -6.79
C ILE A 76 -14.91 5.70 -6.05
N ILE A 77 -13.69 5.77 -6.59
CA ILE A 77 -12.56 5.02 -6.04
C ILE A 77 -12.14 5.68 -4.72
N ASP A 78 -12.63 5.13 -3.62
CA ASP A 78 -12.33 5.58 -2.27
C ASP A 78 -11.72 4.44 -1.43
N ILE A 79 -11.32 4.72 -0.19
CA ILE A 79 -10.69 3.71 0.67
C ILE A 79 -11.60 2.49 0.89
N PRO A 80 -12.89 2.64 1.28
CA PRO A 80 -13.83 1.51 1.36
C PRO A 80 -13.90 0.67 0.09
N PHE A 81 -13.97 1.29 -1.09
CA PHE A 81 -13.98 0.61 -2.38
C PHE A 81 -12.67 -0.16 -2.63
N LEU A 82 -11.52 0.40 -2.25
CA LEU A 82 -10.24 -0.31 -2.32
C LEU A 82 -10.20 -1.53 -1.37
N VAL A 83 -10.80 -1.44 -0.18
CA VAL A 83 -10.93 -2.58 0.74
C VAL A 83 -11.84 -3.66 0.15
N ALA A 84 -13.02 -3.29 -0.37
CA ALA A 84 -13.94 -4.21 -1.03
C ALA A 84 -13.28 -4.88 -2.25
N THR A 85 -12.47 -4.13 -2.99
CA THR A 85 -11.67 -4.66 -4.10
C THR A 85 -10.66 -5.70 -3.62
N ALA A 86 -9.94 -5.45 -2.52
CA ALA A 86 -9.00 -6.42 -1.95
C ALA A 86 -9.72 -7.70 -1.50
N GLU A 87 -10.90 -7.58 -0.88
CA GLU A 87 -11.76 -8.70 -0.50
C GLU A 87 -12.18 -9.53 -1.73
N ALA A 88 -12.59 -8.86 -2.81
CA ALA A 88 -12.98 -9.52 -4.06
C ALA A 88 -11.80 -10.23 -4.75
N VAL A 89 -10.60 -9.63 -4.73
CA VAL A 89 -9.37 -10.26 -5.24
C VAL A 89 -9.03 -11.52 -4.44
N LEU A 90 -9.08 -11.45 -3.11
CA LEU A 90 -8.86 -12.62 -2.24
C LEU A 90 -9.88 -13.72 -2.50
N ALA A 91 -11.16 -13.36 -2.70
CA ALA A 91 -12.22 -14.30 -3.04
C ALA A 91 -11.99 -14.96 -4.42
N HIS A 92 -11.60 -14.19 -5.43
CA HIS A 92 -11.31 -14.68 -6.78
C HIS A 92 -10.24 -15.77 -6.77
N PHE A 93 -9.13 -15.55 -6.06
CA PHE A 93 -8.05 -16.52 -5.91
C PHE A 93 -8.28 -17.56 -4.80
N LYS A 94 -9.43 -17.54 -4.13
CA LYS A 94 -9.81 -18.45 -3.04
C LYS A 94 -8.80 -18.46 -1.87
N ILE A 95 -8.25 -17.29 -1.55
CA ILE A 95 -7.24 -17.13 -0.50
C ILE A 95 -7.94 -16.92 0.83
N ASN A 96 -7.83 -17.91 1.72
CA ASN A 96 -8.41 -17.79 3.06
C ASN A 96 -7.48 -17.12 4.08
N LYS A 97 -6.20 -17.51 4.11
CA LYS A 97 -5.19 -16.93 4.99
C LYS A 97 -4.04 -16.34 4.19
N PHE A 98 -3.48 -15.22 4.65
CA PHE A 98 -2.41 -14.51 3.94
C PHE A 98 -1.55 -13.69 4.89
N HIS A 99 -0.31 -13.42 4.48
CA HIS A 99 0.49 -12.33 5.05
C HIS A 99 0.14 -11.05 4.31
N LEU A 100 0.11 -9.92 5.01
CA LEU A 100 -0.29 -8.65 4.44
C LEU A 100 0.89 -7.69 4.42
N ILE A 101 1.12 -7.06 3.28
CA ILE A 101 2.05 -5.93 3.16
C ILE A 101 1.29 -4.78 2.51
N GLY A 102 1.28 -3.62 3.15
CA GLY A 102 0.65 -2.43 2.60
C GLY A 102 1.63 -1.27 2.57
N HIS A 103 1.66 -0.49 1.49
CA HIS A 103 2.46 0.73 1.41
C HIS A 103 1.58 1.97 1.29
N SER A 104 1.79 2.99 2.13
CA SER A 104 1.10 4.29 1.99
C SER A 104 -0.43 4.13 1.97
N MET A 105 -1.09 4.55 0.88
CA MET A 105 -2.51 4.26 0.59
C MET A 105 -2.87 2.79 0.83
N GLY A 106 -2.05 1.85 0.33
CA GLY A 106 -2.23 0.42 0.52
C GLY A 106 -2.02 -0.04 1.97
N GLY A 107 -1.23 0.68 2.77
CA GLY A 107 -1.10 0.46 4.22
C GLY A 107 -2.37 0.82 4.97
N LEU A 108 -2.96 1.97 4.66
CA LEU A 108 -4.29 2.37 5.18
C LEU A 108 -5.36 1.33 4.81
N THR A 109 -5.44 0.98 3.52
CA THR A 109 -6.37 -0.07 3.04
C THR A 109 -6.13 -1.41 3.75
N ALA A 110 -4.87 -1.78 3.96
CA ALA A 110 -4.48 -3.00 4.66
C ALA A 110 -4.92 -3.01 6.14
N VAL A 111 -4.79 -1.90 6.88
CA VAL A 111 -5.31 -1.78 8.26
C VAL A 111 -6.81 -2.06 8.30
N LEU A 112 -7.57 -1.47 7.38
CA LEU A 112 -9.02 -1.65 7.34
C LEU A 112 -9.41 -3.07 6.93
N LEU A 113 -8.77 -3.63 5.90
CA LEU A 113 -8.95 -5.03 5.48
C LEU A 113 -8.67 -5.99 6.64
N ALA A 114 -7.53 -5.84 7.30
CA ALA A 114 -7.13 -6.68 8.42
C ALA A 114 -8.09 -6.54 9.61
N SER A 115 -8.62 -5.34 9.88
CA SER A 115 -9.58 -5.13 10.96
C SER A 115 -10.94 -5.80 10.71
N ARG A 116 -11.32 -6.02 9.45
CA ARG A 116 -12.54 -6.74 9.06
C ARG A 116 -12.38 -8.26 9.13
N HIS A 117 -11.16 -8.76 8.88
CA HIS A 117 -10.84 -10.18 8.80
C HIS A 117 -9.58 -10.56 9.61
N PRO A 118 -9.50 -10.22 10.91
CA PRO A 118 -8.27 -10.37 11.69
C PRO A 118 -7.78 -11.83 11.76
N GLU A 119 -8.69 -12.80 11.69
CA GLU A 119 -8.39 -14.24 11.71
C GLU A 119 -7.74 -14.77 10.42
N ARG A 120 -7.82 -13.99 9.32
CA ARG A 120 -7.26 -14.33 8.01
C ARG A 120 -5.84 -13.81 7.83
N VAL A 121 -5.41 -12.84 8.64
CA VAL A 121 -4.10 -12.19 8.51
C VAL A 121 -3.07 -12.88 9.41
N LEU A 122 -2.05 -13.47 8.80
CA LEU A 122 -0.98 -14.20 9.49
C LEU A 122 0.10 -13.27 10.05
N SER A 123 0.40 -12.20 9.34
CA SER A 123 1.26 -11.10 9.78
C SER A 123 0.99 -9.86 8.95
N PHE A 124 1.39 -8.68 9.45
CA PHE A 124 1.21 -7.43 8.74
C PHE A 124 2.48 -6.57 8.77
N VAL A 125 3.03 -6.27 7.59
CA VAL A 125 4.04 -5.21 7.40
C VAL A 125 3.37 -3.97 6.84
N ASP A 126 3.31 -2.91 7.64
CA ASP A 126 2.86 -1.60 7.22
C ASP A 126 4.08 -0.75 6.82
N ILE A 127 4.22 -0.45 5.53
CA ILE A 127 5.31 0.37 4.97
C ILE A 127 4.80 1.81 4.85
N LYS A 128 5.02 2.61 5.89
CA LYS A 128 4.57 4.01 5.99
C LYS A 128 3.13 4.18 5.46
N GLY A 129 2.22 3.30 5.87
CA GLY A 129 0.79 3.53 5.77
C GLY A 129 0.34 4.61 6.74
N ASN A 130 -0.86 5.13 6.52
CA ASN A 130 -1.43 6.12 7.41
C ASN A 130 -1.95 5.43 8.68
N LEU A 131 -1.45 5.85 9.84
CA LEU A 131 -1.97 5.43 11.14
C LEU A 131 -2.48 6.62 11.96
N ALA A 132 -1.95 7.82 11.70
CA ALA A 132 -2.29 9.04 12.43
C ALA A 132 -2.43 10.27 11.51
N PRO A 133 -3.13 11.34 11.93
CA PRO A 133 -3.33 12.56 11.14
C PRO A 133 -2.07 13.17 10.52
N GLU A 134 -0.91 13.03 11.18
CA GLU A 134 0.38 13.52 10.70
C GLU A 134 0.87 12.83 9.41
N ASP A 135 0.35 11.65 9.08
CA ASP A 135 0.70 10.92 7.85
C ASP A 135 0.13 11.55 6.57
N CYS A 136 -0.92 12.35 6.70
CA CYS A 136 -1.76 12.78 5.59
C CYS A 136 -1.28 14.06 4.86
N PHE A 137 -0.05 14.53 5.11
CA PHE A 137 0.45 15.79 4.57
C PHE A 137 0.27 15.95 3.05
N LEU A 138 0.58 14.91 2.27
CA LEU A 138 0.46 14.93 0.81
C LEU A 138 -1.01 14.93 0.34
N SER A 139 -1.83 14.02 0.88
CA SER A 139 -3.23 13.89 0.46
C SER A 139 -4.06 15.13 0.82
N ARG A 140 -3.75 15.82 1.93
CA ARG A 140 -4.43 17.07 2.34
C ARG A 140 -4.31 18.20 1.32
N GLN A 141 -3.29 18.17 0.46
CA GLN A 141 -3.11 19.18 -0.59
C GLN A 141 -4.31 19.23 -1.55
N THR A 142 -5.11 18.17 -1.66
CA THR A 142 -6.34 18.19 -2.47
C THR A 142 -7.33 19.26 -1.98
N PHE A 143 -7.43 19.50 -0.67
CA PHE A 143 -8.42 20.45 -0.11
C PHE A 143 -7.99 21.91 -0.27
N THR A 144 -6.70 22.17 -0.38
CA THR A 144 -6.14 23.53 -0.47
C THR A 144 -5.76 23.91 -1.89
N PHE A 145 -5.88 23.01 -2.86
CA PHE A 145 -5.54 23.30 -4.25
C PHE A 145 -6.59 24.26 -4.86
N PRO A 146 -6.17 25.37 -5.50
CA PRO A 146 -7.08 26.46 -5.84
C PRO A 146 -7.99 26.20 -7.04
N ALA A 147 -7.75 25.14 -7.82
CA ALA A 147 -8.51 24.80 -9.02
C ALA A 147 -9.24 23.47 -8.84
N ASP A 148 -10.49 23.41 -9.31
CA ASP A 148 -11.26 22.17 -9.41
C ASP A 148 -10.91 21.44 -10.72
N ASN A 149 -9.64 21.03 -10.82
CA ASN A 149 -9.08 20.37 -12.00
C ASN A 149 -8.02 19.36 -11.58
N GLU A 150 -8.32 18.07 -11.76
CA GLU A 150 -7.46 16.97 -11.34
C GLU A 150 -6.16 16.87 -12.14
N GLU A 151 -6.18 17.25 -13.42
CA GLU A 151 -4.98 17.30 -14.26
C GLU A 151 -4.01 18.36 -13.75
N ALA A 152 -4.52 19.57 -13.49
CA ALA A 152 -3.73 20.66 -12.93
C ALA A 152 -3.21 20.31 -11.52
N PHE A 153 -4.02 19.64 -10.70
CA PHE A 153 -3.57 19.14 -9.40
C PHE A 153 -2.43 18.13 -9.58
N MET A 154 -2.59 17.16 -10.48
CA MET A 154 -1.58 16.13 -10.72
C MET A 154 -0.26 16.72 -11.20
N ASP A 155 -0.27 17.67 -12.15
CA ASP A 155 0.95 18.33 -12.62
C ASP A 155 1.66 19.08 -11.48
N ALA A 156 0.91 19.85 -10.69
CA ALA A 156 1.47 20.58 -9.57
C ALA A 156 2.00 19.62 -8.47
N PHE A 157 1.31 18.50 -8.23
CA PHE A 157 1.75 17.47 -7.29
C PHE A 157 3.05 16.81 -7.75
N ILE A 158 3.16 16.46 -9.03
CA ILE A 158 4.37 15.89 -9.63
C ILE A 158 5.54 16.86 -9.49
N GLU A 159 5.35 18.13 -9.82
CA GLU A 159 6.44 19.11 -9.77
C GLU A 159 6.93 19.36 -8.34
N ARG A 160 6.01 19.52 -7.37
CA ARG A 160 6.38 19.63 -5.96
C ARG A 160 7.11 18.40 -5.45
N THR A 161 6.64 17.21 -5.82
CA THR A 161 7.25 15.96 -5.38
C THR A 161 8.66 15.82 -5.97
N ARG A 162 8.81 16.08 -7.27
CA ARG A 162 10.10 16.05 -7.97
C ARG A 162 11.14 16.98 -7.37
N SER A 163 10.73 18.18 -6.95
CA SER A 163 11.62 19.23 -6.42
C SER A 163 11.87 19.17 -4.90
N SER A 164 11.24 18.24 -4.19
CA SER A 164 11.29 18.17 -2.71
C SER A 164 12.66 17.86 -2.10
N GLY A 165 13.59 17.26 -2.86
CA GLY A 165 14.91 16.85 -2.37
C GLY A 165 14.92 15.58 -1.50
N SER A 166 13.76 15.04 -1.14
CA SER A 166 13.63 13.77 -0.40
C SER A 166 14.07 12.56 -1.23
N PHE A 167 14.58 11.53 -0.55
CA PHE A 167 15.01 10.29 -1.21
C PHE A 167 13.89 9.69 -2.09
N ALA A 168 14.28 9.26 -3.30
CA ALA A 168 13.43 8.64 -4.31
C ALA A 168 12.21 9.43 -4.83
N ASN A 169 11.90 10.62 -4.30
CA ASN A 169 10.74 11.39 -4.73
C ASN A 169 10.79 11.81 -6.21
N ALA A 170 11.96 12.15 -6.74
CA ALA A 170 12.12 12.46 -8.17
C ALA A 170 11.81 11.24 -9.05
N MET A 171 12.22 10.04 -8.62
CA MET A 171 11.97 8.80 -9.34
C MET A 171 10.49 8.44 -9.30
N TYR A 172 9.87 8.49 -8.11
CA TYR A 172 8.42 8.35 -7.95
C TYR A 172 7.63 9.34 -8.83
N ALA A 173 7.98 10.63 -8.78
CA ALA A 173 7.31 11.68 -9.54
C ALA A 173 7.38 11.45 -11.07
N SER A 174 8.46 10.84 -11.56
CA SER A 174 8.64 10.54 -12.98
C SER A 174 7.64 9.52 -13.54
N THR A 175 7.09 8.66 -12.69
CA THR A 175 6.19 7.56 -13.10
C THR A 175 4.70 7.84 -12.85
N LEU A 176 4.38 8.86 -12.03
CA LEU A 176 3.02 9.16 -11.60
C LEU A 176 2.01 9.29 -12.75
N ARG A 177 2.34 10.04 -13.81
CA ARG A 177 1.46 10.24 -14.97
C ARG A 177 1.13 8.94 -15.70
N ALA A 178 2.06 8.00 -15.75
CA ALA A 178 1.83 6.70 -16.36
C ALA A 178 0.99 5.79 -15.47
N ARG A 179 1.12 5.94 -14.15
CA ARG A 179 0.60 5.01 -13.14
C ARG A 179 -0.73 5.43 -12.52
N VAL A 180 -1.20 6.66 -12.66
CA VAL A 180 -2.43 7.12 -12.01
C VAL A 180 -3.32 7.84 -13.02
N ARG A 181 -4.63 7.55 -12.98
CA ARG A 181 -5.63 8.34 -13.70
C ARG A 181 -6.05 9.55 -12.85
N PRO A 182 -6.03 10.78 -13.39
CA PRO A 182 -6.42 11.99 -12.66
C PRO A 182 -7.81 11.88 -12.00
N GLY A 183 -8.76 11.25 -12.70
CA GLY A 183 -10.12 10.95 -12.23
C GLY A 183 -10.25 10.22 -10.90
N ALA A 184 -9.20 9.52 -10.47
CA ALA A 184 -9.19 8.76 -9.22
C ALA A 184 -8.58 9.55 -8.06
N VAL A 185 -7.90 10.68 -8.32
CA VAL A 185 -7.04 11.33 -7.33
C VAL A 185 -7.87 11.97 -6.22
N ARG A 186 -8.92 12.71 -6.59
CA ARG A 186 -9.72 13.48 -5.64
C ARG A 186 -10.45 12.59 -4.64
N SER A 187 -11.12 11.54 -5.11
CA SER A 187 -11.86 10.57 -4.30
C SER A 187 -10.95 9.80 -3.36
N ILE A 188 -9.84 9.26 -3.87
CA ILE A 188 -8.84 8.55 -3.06
C ILE A 188 -8.29 9.47 -1.96
N PHE A 189 -7.81 10.67 -2.31
CA PHE A 189 -7.15 11.55 -1.33
C PHE A 189 -8.13 12.08 -0.28
N THR A 190 -9.36 12.41 -0.69
CA THR A 190 -10.42 12.85 0.24
C THR A 190 -10.74 11.74 1.24
N SER A 191 -10.89 10.50 0.76
CA SER A 191 -11.18 9.35 1.61
C SER A 191 -10.00 8.98 2.52
N MET A 192 -8.76 9.03 2.01
CA MET A 192 -7.56 8.85 2.82
C MET A 192 -7.53 9.81 4.01
N VAL A 193 -7.77 11.10 3.77
CA VAL A 193 -7.80 12.11 4.85
C VAL A 193 -8.92 11.81 5.85
N HIS A 194 -10.13 11.51 5.37
CA HIS A 194 -11.25 11.17 6.24
C HIS A 194 -10.93 10.00 7.19
N PHE A 195 -10.42 8.89 6.66
CA PHE A 195 -10.09 7.70 7.47
C PHE A 195 -8.88 7.91 8.36
N THR A 196 -7.91 8.72 7.94
CA THR A 196 -6.75 9.04 8.77
C THR A 196 -7.15 9.90 9.98
N ASP A 197 -8.11 10.80 9.82
CA ASP A 197 -8.59 11.68 10.89
C ASP A 197 -9.64 11.04 11.81
N HIS A 198 -10.46 10.14 11.27
CA HIS A 198 -11.67 9.67 11.95
C HIS A 198 -11.80 8.14 12.00
N GLY A 199 -10.97 7.41 11.26
CA GLY A 199 -11.06 5.94 11.12
C GLY A 199 -10.47 5.14 12.28
N ASN A 200 -9.88 5.81 13.28
CA ASN A 200 -9.21 5.21 14.42
C ASN A 200 -8.18 4.13 14.00
N LEU A 201 -7.33 4.47 13.02
CA LEU A 201 -6.44 3.51 12.35
C LEU A 201 -5.37 2.95 13.29
N MET A 202 -4.80 3.79 14.16
CA MET A 202 -3.83 3.35 15.17
C MET A 202 -4.39 2.25 16.08
N ASP A 203 -5.56 2.47 16.69
CA ASP A 203 -6.16 1.46 17.58
C ASP A 203 -6.51 0.18 16.81
N LYS A 204 -7.01 0.29 15.58
CA LYS A 204 -7.29 -0.87 14.73
C LYS A 204 -6.04 -1.68 14.44
N PHE A 205 -4.95 -1.01 14.08
CA PHE A 205 -3.66 -1.66 13.85
C PHE A 205 -3.12 -2.33 15.12
N LEU A 206 -3.20 -1.63 16.26
CA LEU A 206 -2.77 -2.12 17.58
C LEU A 206 -3.67 -3.22 18.15
N ALA A 207 -4.91 -3.36 17.69
CA ALA A 207 -5.82 -4.43 18.07
C ALA A 207 -5.64 -5.73 17.27
N LEU A 208 -4.89 -5.72 16.15
CA LEU A 208 -4.70 -6.93 15.35
C LEU A 208 -3.96 -8.02 16.16
N PRO A 209 -4.43 -9.27 16.13
CA PRO A 209 -3.84 -10.36 16.92
C PRO A 209 -2.55 -10.93 16.32
N CYS A 210 -2.23 -10.57 15.07
CA CYS A 210 -1.07 -11.08 14.35
C CYS A 210 0.20 -10.28 14.67
N PRO A 211 1.40 -10.84 14.42
CA PRO A 211 2.64 -10.08 14.44
C PRO A 211 2.59 -8.90 13.47
N ARG A 212 3.13 -7.75 13.89
CA ARG A 212 3.13 -6.52 13.10
C ARG A 212 4.52 -5.89 13.02
N MET A 213 4.82 -5.33 11.86
CA MET A 213 5.97 -4.46 11.62
C MET A 213 5.48 -3.13 11.06
N PHE A 214 6.04 -2.03 11.56
CA PHE A 214 5.92 -0.71 10.94
C PHE A 214 7.28 -0.32 10.36
N MET A 215 7.34 -0.19 9.03
CA MET A 215 8.54 0.16 8.28
C MET A 215 8.47 1.60 7.79
N PHE A 216 9.56 2.34 7.98
CA PHE A 216 9.64 3.75 7.61
C PHE A 216 11.07 4.12 7.21
N GLY A 217 11.22 5.14 6.37
CA GLY A 217 12.53 5.67 6.01
C GLY A 217 13.10 6.59 7.09
N GLN A 218 14.41 6.76 7.09
CA GLN A 218 15.16 7.66 7.95
C GLN A 218 14.55 9.08 8.06
N GLU A 219 14.00 9.64 6.98
CA GLU A 219 13.35 10.97 7.02
C GLU A 219 12.12 11.03 7.94
N MET A 220 11.56 9.88 8.33
CA MET A 220 10.36 9.74 9.15
C MET A 220 10.65 9.36 10.60
N ARG A 221 11.91 9.37 11.05
CA ARG A 221 12.29 9.10 12.46
C ARG A 221 11.64 10.05 13.47
N GLY A 222 11.13 11.19 13.02
CA GLY A 222 10.44 12.19 13.85
C GLY A 222 8.96 11.92 14.10
N LEU A 223 8.37 10.86 13.54
CA LEU A 223 6.95 10.53 13.75
C LEU A 223 6.65 10.32 15.23
N SER A 224 5.62 11.02 15.72
CA SER A 224 5.34 11.14 17.15
C SER A 224 4.89 9.82 17.80
N TYR A 225 4.31 8.92 17.01
CA TYR A 225 3.74 7.67 17.47
C TYR A 225 4.70 6.47 17.47
N LEU A 226 5.94 6.61 17.01
CA LEU A 226 6.90 5.48 16.99
C LEU A 226 7.14 4.87 18.38
N PRO A 227 7.30 5.65 19.48
CA PRO A 227 7.45 5.06 20.82
C PRO A 227 6.20 4.33 21.31
N LEU A 228 5.01 4.73 20.85
CA LEU A 228 3.76 4.02 21.14
C LEU A 228 3.78 2.65 20.46
N LEU A 229 4.08 2.61 19.16
CA LEU A 229 4.14 1.36 18.39
C LEU A 229 5.11 0.34 19.02
N GLU A 230 6.32 0.79 19.37
CA GLU A 230 7.32 -0.07 20.02
C GLU A 230 6.83 -0.62 21.37
N ARG A 231 6.23 0.24 22.20
CA ARG A 231 5.67 -0.18 23.51
C ARG A 231 4.56 -1.21 23.38
N GLU A 232 3.74 -1.11 22.34
CA GLU A 232 2.64 -2.04 22.04
C GLU A 232 3.10 -3.29 21.25
N GLY A 233 4.41 -3.50 21.15
CA GLY A 233 5.00 -4.71 20.58
C GLY A 233 5.01 -4.77 19.05
N VAL A 234 4.90 -3.62 18.37
CA VAL A 234 5.08 -3.53 16.92
C VAL A 234 6.58 -3.45 16.62
N GLU A 235 7.07 -4.28 15.70
CA GLU A 235 8.46 -4.21 15.27
C GLU A 235 8.70 -2.96 14.40
N LEU A 236 9.63 -2.10 14.82
CA LEU A 236 10.02 -0.94 14.02
C LEU A 236 11.14 -1.30 13.04
N ALA A 237 10.94 -0.96 11.77
CA ALA A 237 11.92 -1.12 10.70
C ALA A 237 12.30 0.23 10.08
N ASP A 238 13.31 0.85 10.68
CA ASP A 238 13.96 2.07 10.17
C ASP A 238 14.92 1.73 9.01
N ILE A 239 14.67 2.33 7.85
CA ILE A 239 15.46 2.14 6.63
C ILE A 239 16.38 3.35 6.42
N VAL A 240 17.68 3.13 6.48
CA VAL A 240 18.70 4.19 6.26
C VAL A 240 18.71 4.68 4.81
N ASP A 241 19.08 5.95 4.61
CA ASP A 241 19.13 6.62 3.30
C ASP A 241 17.80 6.53 2.54
N CYS A 242 16.69 6.63 3.27
CA CYS A 242 15.34 6.43 2.74
C CYS A 242 14.37 7.49 3.23
N GLY A 243 13.47 7.89 2.32
CA GLY A 243 12.29 8.68 2.57
C GLY A 243 11.05 7.80 2.60
N HIS A 244 10.01 8.18 1.86
CA HIS A 244 8.72 7.49 1.87
C HIS A 244 8.70 6.16 1.05
N PHE A 245 9.71 5.92 0.22
CA PHE A 245 9.72 4.84 -0.77
C PHE A 245 10.92 3.89 -0.60
N PRO A 246 10.92 3.00 0.40
CA PRO A 246 12.04 2.08 0.65
C PRO A 246 12.31 1.12 -0.53
N MET A 247 11.29 0.78 -1.32
CA MET A 247 11.44 0.01 -2.56
C MET A 247 12.31 0.68 -3.62
N TYR A 248 12.48 2.00 -3.54
CA TYR A 248 13.29 2.78 -4.47
C TYR A 248 14.60 3.24 -3.83
N SER A 249 14.55 3.65 -2.57
CA SER A 249 15.71 4.20 -1.87
C SER A 249 16.69 3.12 -1.42
N ASN A 250 16.20 2.05 -0.80
CA ASN A 250 17.04 1.00 -0.23
C ASN A 250 16.31 -0.36 -0.22
N PRO A 251 16.06 -0.94 -1.42
CA PRO A 251 15.28 -2.17 -1.55
C PRO A 251 15.97 -3.36 -0.88
N VAL A 252 17.31 -3.39 -0.84
CA VAL A 252 18.06 -4.48 -0.20
C VAL A 252 17.74 -4.57 1.29
N GLU A 253 17.79 -3.44 2.01
CA GLU A 253 17.48 -3.42 3.44
C GLU A 253 15.99 -3.68 3.68
N MET A 254 15.10 -3.10 2.86
CA MET A 254 13.67 -3.38 2.90
C MET A 254 13.38 -4.89 2.80
N TYR A 255 13.92 -5.56 1.78
CA TYR A 255 13.74 -7.00 1.58
C TYR A 255 14.32 -7.81 2.73
N ARG A 256 15.48 -7.42 3.27
CA ARG A 256 16.09 -8.09 4.43
C ARG A 256 15.18 -8.02 5.66
N ARG A 257 14.64 -6.84 5.97
CA ARG A 257 13.73 -6.65 7.12
C ARG A 257 12.43 -7.43 6.96
N ILE A 258 11.77 -7.33 5.79
CA ILE A 258 10.54 -8.08 5.50
C ILE A 258 10.79 -9.58 5.62
N THR A 259 11.89 -10.07 5.03
CA THR A 259 12.29 -11.47 5.12
C THR A 259 12.38 -11.90 6.58
N ILE A 260 13.28 -11.31 7.37
CA ILE A 260 13.49 -11.71 8.77
C ILE A 260 12.20 -11.70 9.59
N PHE A 261 11.31 -10.75 9.32
CA PHE A 261 10.00 -10.68 9.95
C PHE A 261 9.08 -11.84 9.56
N LEU A 262 8.88 -12.07 8.25
CA LEU A 262 8.04 -13.16 7.77
C LEU A 262 8.55 -14.54 8.23
N ASN A 263 9.87 -14.77 8.29
CA ASN A 263 10.44 -16.03 8.82
C ASN A 263 9.91 -16.41 10.21
N ARG A 264 9.63 -15.41 11.05
CA ARG A 264 9.21 -15.61 12.44
C ARG A 264 7.71 -15.83 12.57
N CYS A 265 6.95 -15.56 11.51
CA CYS A 265 5.49 -15.58 11.52
C CYS A 265 4.89 -16.91 11.03
N GLY A 266 5.72 -17.85 10.57
CA GLY A 266 5.28 -19.10 9.94
C GLY A 266 4.79 -18.88 8.51
#